data_AF-F2J6K6-F1
#
_entry.id   AF-F2J6K6-F1
#
_cell.length_a   1.000
_cell.length_b   1.000
_cell.length_c   1.000
_cell.angle_alpha   90.00
_cell.angle_beta   90.00
_cell.angle_gamma   90.00
#
_symmetry.space_group_name_H-M   'P 1'
#
loop_
_entity.id
_entity.type
_entity.pdbx_description
1 polymer ?
#
loop_
_entity_poly.entity_id
_entity_poly.type
_entity_poly.pdbx_seq_one_letter_code
_entity_poly.pdbx_strand_id
1 'polypeptide(L)'
;MISFRAAEHAVLSYSSTTGLLKIGGVAKARRADLAELFADKILGKPEFFAGDDAQNLYTLDPVQRAGFGFAFNHDFDPGIQRVQITEVQVDRVGADPKTGETRTFYSYLARDGRDNALARLGEMMPGARLGSDWRLNHIVLRVHFATGGKSAKKVTVKLKPPAHAMFKRQQFEGRIMTLLRRNGLLNDRDASQAAVAAE
;
A
#
# COMPACT_ATOMS: atom_id res chain seq x y z
N MET A 1 -25.77 33.17 2.87
CA MET A 1 -24.56 33.58 3.62
C MET A 1 -23.46 32.58 3.29
N ILE A 2 -22.44 32.98 2.52
CA ILE A 2 -21.31 32.11 2.17
C ILE A 2 -20.29 32.23 3.32
N SER A 3 -19.99 31.13 4.00
CA SER A 3 -18.97 31.12 5.07
C SER A 3 -17.66 30.59 4.50
N PHE A 4 -16.58 31.34 4.71
CA PHE A 4 -15.24 30.93 4.32
C PHE A 4 -14.54 30.29 5.53
N ARG A 5 -14.03 29.07 5.37
CA ARG A 5 -13.12 28.45 6.35
C ARG A 5 -11.78 28.24 5.68
N ALA A 6 -10.77 28.96 6.16
CA ALA A 6 -9.39 28.73 5.76
C ALA A 6 -8.97 27.31 6.15
N ALA A 7 -8.33 26.60 5.22
CA ALA A 7 -7.67 25.33 5.51
C ALA A 7 -6.17 25.61 5.68
N GLU A 8 -5.80 26.26 6.78
CA GLU A 8 -4.43 26.76 7.04
C GLU A 8 -3.34 25.68 7.01
N HIS A 9 -3.72 24.41 7.09
CA HIS A 9 -2.79 23.27 7.09
C HIS A 9 -3.04 22.29 5.93
N ALA A 10 -3.83 22.67 4.92
CA ALA A 10 -4.03 21.82 3.76
C ALA A 10 -2.71 21.69 2.98
N VAL A 11 -2.25 20.45 2.80
CA VAL A 11 -1.06 20.14 2.01
C VAL A 11 -1.47 19.26 0.85
N LEU A 12 -1.17 19.72 -0.37
CA LEU A 12 -1.31 18.95 -1.61
C LEU A 12 0.09 18.59 -2.11
N SER A 13 0.30 17.32 -2.43
CA SER A 13 1.53 16.84 -3.05
C SER A 13 1.18 15.87 -4.17
N TYR A 14 1.52 16.25 -5.40
CA TYR A 14 1.29 15.45 -6.59
C TYR A 14 2.62 14.94 -7.15
N SER A 15 2.68 13.65 -7.48
CA SER A 15 3.79 13.04 -8.22
C SER A 15 3.32 12.68 -9.62
N SER A 16 3.79 13.42 -10.62
CA SER A 16 3.48 13.15 -12.03
C SER A 16 3.96 11.77 -12.48
N THR A 17 5.08 11.30 -11.96
CA THR A 17 5.65 9.97 -12.28
C THR A 17 4.76 8.81 -11.82
N THR A 18 4.04 8.98 -10.72
CA THR A 18 3.18 7.92 -10.15
C THR A 18 1.69 8.20 -10.32
N GLY A 19 1.33 9.41 -10.75
CA GLY A 19 -0.04 9.91 -10.78
C GLY A 19 -0.71 9.95 -9.40
N LEU A 20 0.08 10.07 -8.32
CA LEU A 20 -0.42 10.03 -6.94
C LEU A 20 -0.62 11.45 -6.41
N LEU A 21 -1.82 11.75 -5.91
CA LEU A 21 -2.13 12.96 -5.16
C LEU A 21 -2.28 12.64 -3.66
N LYS A 22 -1.47 13.27 -2.83
CA LYS A 22 -1.56 13.23 -1.36
C LYS A 22 -2.24 14.50 -0.86
N ILE A 23 -3.30 14.33 -0.07
CA ILE A 23 -4.09 15.42 0.52
C ILE A 23 -4.00 15.31 2.05
N GLY A 24 -3.25 16.22 2.67
CA GLY A 24 -3.06 16.35 4.12
C GLY A 24 -3.81 17.55 4.71
N GLY A 25 -4.07 17.54 6.01
CA GLY A 25 -4.69 18.67 6.73
C GLY A 25 -6.15 18.96 6.38
N VAL A 26 -6.82 18.07 5.65
CA VAL A 26 -8.23 18.20 5.26
C VAL A 26 -9.04 17.00 5.74
N ALA A 27 -10.27 17.29 6.21
CA ALA A 27 -11.26 16.30 6.59
C ALA A 27 -11.51 15.27 5.47
N LYS A 28 -11.62 13.99 5.83
CA LYS A 28 -11.73 12.86 4.89
C LYS A 28 -12.85 13.08 3.84
N ALA A 29 -14.01 13.57 4.29
CA ALA A 29 -15.17 13.80 3.42
C ALA A 29 -14.92 14.79 2.28
N ARG A 30 -13.97 15.73 2.45
CA ARG A 30 -13.68 16.78 1.45
C ARG A 30 -12.49 16.43 0.53
N ARG A 31 -11.85 15.28 0.73
CA ARG A 31 -10.64 14.94 -0.05
C ARG A 31 -10.96 14.60 -1.49
N ALA A 32 -12.12 13.98 -1.76
CA ALA A 32 -12.56 13.69 -3.12
C ALA A 32 -12.79 15.00 -3.89
N ASP A 33 -13.53 15.94 -3.32
CA ASP A 33 -13.78 17.26 -3.93
C ASP A 33 -12.47 18.03 -4.22
N LEU A 34 -11.51 17.97 -3.30
CA LEU A 34 -10.19 18.58 -3.50
C LEU A 34 -9.34 17.87 -4.55
N ALA A 35 -9.45 16.54 -4.65
CA ALA A 35 -8.79 15.77 -5.69
C ALA A 35 -9.38 16.13 -7.06
N GLU A 36 -10.69 16.24 -7.15
CA GLU A 36 -11.39 16.63 -8.38
C GLU A 36 -11.06 18.08 -8.78
N LEU A 37 -11.06 19.01 -7.83
CA LEU A 37 -10.65 20.39 -8.11
C LEU A 37 -9.20 20.46 -8.60
N PHE A 38 -8.30 19.65 -8.03
CA PHE A 38 -6.92 19.56 -8.52
C PHE A 38 -6.85 18.98 -9.93
N ALA A 39 -7.62 17.92 -10.19
CA ALA A 39 -7.69 17.26 -11.50
C ALA A 39 -8.18 18.22 -12.59
N ASP A 40 -9.31 18.88 -12.36
CA ASP A 40 -9.90 19.87 -13.27
C ASP A 40 -8.99 21.11 -13.41
N LYS A 41 -8.63 21.76 -12.31
CA LYS A 41 -7.99 23.09 -12.37
C LYS A 41 -6.47 23.08 -12.54
N ILE A 42 -5.78 22.04 -12.08
CA ILE A 42 -4.31 21.97 -12.15
C ILE A 42 -3.85 21.01 -13.23
N LEU A 43 -4.49 19.86 -13.37
CA LEU A 43 -4.12 18.88 -14.40
C LEU A 43 -4.84 19.10 -15.74
N GLY A 44 -5.95 19.87 -15.76
CA GLY A 44 -6.80 20.01 -16.94
C GLY A 44 -7.47 18.69 -17.35
N LYS A 45 -7.61 17.76 -16.40
CA LYS A 45 -8.13 16.41 -16.60
C LYS A 45 -9.19 16.15 -15.54
N PRO A 46 -10.44 16.59 -15.74
CA PRO A 46 -11.54 16.26 -14.82
C PRO A 46 -11.66 14.74 -14.68
N GLU A 47 -12.17 14.28 -13.53
CA GLU A 47 -12.39 12.86 -13.21
C GLU A 47 -11.13 11.99 -13.16
N PHE A 48 -9.92 12.56 -13.25
CA PHE A 48 -8.65 11.82 -13.26
C PHE A 48 -8.44 10.91 -12.03
N PHE A 49 -9.06 11.24 -10.90
CA PHE A 49 -9.01 10.43 -9.67
C PHE A 49 -10.34 9.73 -9.34
N ALA A 50 -11.34 9.81 -10.22
CA ALA A 50 -12.69 9.30 -9.99
C ALA A 50 -12.87 7.84 -10.42
N GLY A 51 -11.95 7.27 -11.20
CA GLY A 51 -12.00 5.87 -11.61
C GLY A 51 -12.05 4.90 -10.43
N ASP A 52 -12.81 3.81 -10.58
CA ASP A 52 -13.00 2.78 -9.55
C ASP A 52 -11.67 2.16 -9.06
N ASP A 53 -10.64 2.18 -9.92
CA ASP A 53 -9.29 1.70 -9.68
C ASP A 53 -8.30 2.79 -9.23
N ALA A 54 -8.71 4.07 -9.19
CA ALA A 54 -7.83 5.19 -8.85
C ALA A 54 -7.23 5.09 -7.44
N GLN A 55 -7.89 4.35 -6.54
CA GLN A 55 -7.39 4.02 -5.21
C GLN A 55 -6.84 2.60 -5.09
N ASN A 56 -6.91 1.78 -6.15
CA ASN A 56 -6.41 0.41 -6.23
C ASN A 56 -4.94 0.35 -6.63
N LEU A 57 -4.07 0.99 -5.83
CA LEU A 57 -2.66 1.20 -6.17
C LEU A 57 -1.76 0.03 -5.75
N TYR A 58 -2.13 -0.68 -4.69
CA TYR A 58 -1.31 -1.71 -4.07
C TYR A 58 -2.11 -2.99 -3.89
N THR A 59 -1.41 -4.12 -3.99
CA THR A 59 -1.97 -5.45 -3.72
C THR A 59 -1.07 -6.24 -2.78
N LEU A 60 -1.64 -7.23 -2.10
CA LEU A 60 -0.91 -8.26 -1.35
C LEU A 60 -1.06 -9.65 -1.99
N ASP A 61 -1.64 -9.76 -3.18
CA ASP A 61 -1.88 -11.05 -3.84
C ASP A 61 -0.63 -11.89 -4.06
N PRO A 62 0.55 -11.33 -4.45
CA PRO A 62 1.77 -12.12 -4.50
C PRO A 62 2.12 -12.77 -3.15
N VAL A 63 1.89 -12.06 -2.05
CA VAL A 63 2.13 -12.56 -0.69
C VAL A 63 1.10 -13.62 -0.34
N GLN A 64 -0.18 -13.40 -0.67
CA GLN A 64 -1.24 -14.40 -0.43
C GLN A 64 -0.97 -15.70 -1.19
N ARG A 65 -0.59 -15.61 -2.48
CA ARG A 65 -0.30 -16.76 -3.34
C ARG A 65 0.92 -17.55 -2.88
N ALA A 66 1.99 -16.87 -2.48
CA ALA A 66 3.19 -17.51 -1.96
C ALA A 66 3.02 -18.06 -0.54
N GLY A 67 2.00 -17.59 0.19
CA GLY A 67 1.71 -18.02 1.56
C GLY A 67 2.74 -17.54 2.57
N PHE A 68 2.87 -18.27 3.68
CA PHE A 68 3.72 -17.88 4.81
C PHE A 68 5.22 -17.89 4.51
N GLY A 69 5.64 -18.51 3.39
CA GLY A 69 7.02 -18.57 2.92
C GLY A 69 7.44 -17.40 2.03
N PHE A 70 6.57 -16.42 1.79
CA PHE A 70 6.90 -15.27 0.93
C PHE A 70 8.17 -14.53 1.42
N ALA A 71 9.06 -14.25 0.49
CA ALA A 71 10.26 -13.45 0.70
C ALA A 71 10.40 -12.39 -0.40
N PHE A 72 10.89 -11.21 -0.02
CA PHE A 72 11.17 -10.14 -0.98
C PHE A 72 12.44 -10.46 -1.78
N ASN A 73 12.34 -10.43 -3.10
CA ASN A 73 13.51 -10.31 -3.96
C ASN A 73 14.01 -8.87 -3.93
N HIS A 74 15.29 -8.68 -3.66
CA HIS A 74 15.96 -7.38 -3.64
C HIS A 74 17.32 -7.39 -4.37
N ASP A 75 17.68 -8.48 -5.04
CA ASP A 75 19.00 -8.69 -5.67
C ASP A 75 19.27 -7.69 -6.79
N PHE A 76 18.22 -7.09 -7.35
CA PHE A 76 18.31 -6.03 -8.36
C PHE A 76 18.88 -4.71 -7.81
N ASP A 77 19.00 -4.56 -6.49
CA ASP A 77 19.51 -3.35 -5.85
C ASP A 77 20.55 -3.71 -4.77
N PRO A 78 21.86 -3.66 -5.09
CA PRO A 78 22.92 -4.07 -4.17
C PRO A 78 23.05 -3.16 -2.94
N GLY A 79 22.40 -1.98 -2.95
CA GLY A 79 22.37 -1.13 -1.77
C GLY A 79 21.26 -1.50 -0.79
N ILE A 80 20.40 -2.48 -1.08
CA ILE A 80 19.49 -3.09 -0.12
C ILE A 80 20.20 -4.32 0.45
N GLN A 81 20.39 -4.35 1.77
CA GLN A 81 21.08 -5.46 2.44
C GLN A 81 20.13 -6.54 2.94
N ARG A 82 18.90 -6.13 3.28
CA ARG A 82 17.88 -7.02 3.84
C ARG A 82 16.51 -6.38 3.75
N VAL A 83 15.49 -7.19 3.52
CA VAL A 83 14.07 -6.82 3.68
C VAL A 83 13.42 -7.82 4.62
N GLN A 84 12.67 -7.34 5.61
CA GLN A 84 12.00 -8.19 6.60
C GLN A 84 10.54 -7.79 6.74
N ILE A 85 9.61 -8.75 6.78
CA ILE A 85 8.23 -8.49 7.19
C ILE A 85 8.22 -8.50 8.72
N THR A 86 8.03 -7.34 9.33
CA THR A 86 8.07 -7.16 10.79
C THR A 86 6.69 -7.15 11.44
N GLU A 87 5.63 -6.99 10.64
CA GLU A 87 4.25 -7.08 11.08
C GLU A 87 3.39 -7.61 9.93
N VAL A 88 2.42 -8.45 10.25
CA VAL A 88 1.38 -8.91 9.33
C VAL A 88 0.04 -8.94 10.07
N GLN A 89 -1.01 -8.44 9.41
CA GLN A 89 -2.38 -8.62 9.86
C GLN A 89 -3.16 -9.49 8.85
N VAL A 90 -3.83 -10.51 9.35
CA VAL A 90 -4.76 -11.35 8.59
C VAL A 90 -6.16 -11.29 9.21
N ASP A 91 -7.16 -11.38 8.37
CA ASP A 91 -8.56 -11.42 8.75
C ASP A 91 -9.16 -12.78 8.33
N ARG A 92 -9.83 -13.48 9.26
CA ARG A 92 -10.68 -14.63 8.91
C ARG A 92 -11.95 -14.09 8.28
N VAL A 93 -12.16 -14.41 7.01
CA VAL A 93 -13.34 -13.99 6.25
C VAL A 93 -14.19 -15.20 5.89
N GLY A 94 -15.49 -14.96 5.71
CA GLY A 94 -16.42 -15.96 5.19
C GLY A 94 -17.81 -15.35 5.01
N ALA A 95 -18.74 -16.13 4.47
CA ALA A 95 -20.11 -15.68 4.30
C ALA A 95 -20.83 -15.59 5.64
N ASP A 96 -21.53 -14.47 5.89
CA ASP A 96 -22.46 -14.35 7.00
C ASP A 96 -23.63 -15.32 6.76
N PRO A 97 -23.95 -16.24 7.69
CA PRO A 97 -25.00 -17.22 7.48
C PRO A 97 -26.39 -16.62 7.28
N LYS A 98 -26.62 -15.36 7.70
CA LYS A 98 -27.92 -14.70 7.60
C LYS A 98 -28.07 -13.87 6.34
N THR A 99 -27.00 -13.21 5.90
CA THR A 99 -27.06 -12.26 4.77
C THR A 99 -26.33 -12.76 3.52
N GLY A 100 -25.48 -13.77 3.63
CA GLY A 100 -24.61 -14.24 2.54
C GLY A 100 -23.44 -13.30 2.24
N GLU A 101 -23.37 -12.13 2.88
CA GLU A 101 -22.31 -11.16 2.64
C GLU A 101 -20.98 -11.61 3.24
N THR A 102 -19.87 -11.21 2.63
CA THR A 102 -18.54 -11.49 3.19
C THR A 102 -18.34 -10.68 4.46
N ARG A 103 -18.09 -11.37 5.57
CA ARG A 103 -17.85 -10.78 6.89
C ARG A 103 -16.48 -11.19 7.43
N THR A 104 -15.81 -10.26 8.11
CA THR A 104 -14.66 -10.58 8.95
C THR A 104 -15.15 -11.10 10.30
N PHE A 105 -14.75 -12.32 10.66
CA PHE A 105 -15.11 -12.93 11.94
C PHE A 105 -14.13 -12.55 13.05
N TYR A 106 -12.83 -12.63 12.78
CA TYR A 106 -11.76 -12.24 13.69
C TYR A 106 -10.48 -11.93 12.92
N SER A 107 -9.56 -11.20 13.56
CA SER A 107 -8.28 -10.79 12.97
C SER A 107 -7.12 -11.24 13.86
N TYR A 108 -6.01 -11.64 13.23
CA TYR A 108 -4.74 -11.88 13.89
C TYR A 108 -3.70 -10.85 13.46
N LEU A 109 -2.87 -10.44 14.42
CA LEU A 109 -1.75 -9.55 14.21
C LEU A 109 -0.49 -10.24 14.75
N ALA A 110 0.43 -10.58 13.85
CA ALA A 110 1.76 -11.03 14.25
C ALA A 110 2.77 -9.89 14.09
N ARG A 111 3.65 -9.76 15.08
CA ARG A 111 4.77 -8.82 15.09
C ARG A 111 6.05 -9.57 15.41
N ASP A 112 7.06 -9.35 14.59
CA ASP A 112 8.40 -9.84 14.84
C ASP A 112 9.42 -8.76 14.45
N GLY A 113 10.00 -8.13 15.46
CA GLY A 113 10.98 -7.07 15.26
C GLY A 113 12.37 -7.57 14.87
N ARG A 114 12.64 -8.87 15.03
CA ARG A 114 13.96 -9.50 14.83
C ARG A 114 14.04 -10.28 13.54
N ASP A 115 13.01 -11.06 13.23
CA ASP A 115 13.01 -12.04 12.13
C ASP A 115 11.92 -11.76 11.09
N ASN A 116 10.98 -12.69 10.88
CA ASN A 116 9.93 -12.59 9.87
C ASN A 116 8.56 -12.93 10.49
N ALA A 117 7.73 -11.91 10.66
CA ALA A 117 6.40 -12.01 11.26
C ALA A 117 5.44 -12.89 10.43
N LEU A 118 5.64 -12.97 9.11
CA LEU A 118 4.83 -13.81 8.24
C LEU A 118 5.12 -15.29 8.44
N ALA A 119 6.40 -15.66 8.54
CA ALA A 119 6.81 -17.04 8.82
C ALA A 119 6.31 -17.49 10.21
N ARG A 120 6.51 -16.65 11.24
CA ARG A 120 5.99 -16.90 12.60
C ARG A 120 4.47 -17.07 12.63
N LEU A 121 3.73 -16.29 11.82
CA LEU A 121 2.29 -16.45 11.70
C LEU A 121 1.93 -17.83 11.14
N GLY A 122 2.68 -18.33 10.16
CA GLY A 122 2.50 -19.68 9.61
C GLY A 122 2.73 -20.79 10.65
N GLU A 123 3.73 -20.64 11.51
CA GLU A 123 3.96 -21.56 12.64
C GLU A 123 2.79 -21.59 13.63
N MET A 124 2.16 -20.44 13.88
CA MET A 124 1.00 -20.32 14.79
C MET A 124 -0.32 -20.78 14.15
N MET A 125 -0.37 -20.92 12.83
CA MET A 125 -1.59 -21.21 12.06
C MET A 125 -1.41 -22.44 11.15
N PRO A 126 -1.14 -23.63 11.71
CA PRO A 126 -0.93 -24.83 10.92
C PRO A 126 -2.16 -25.15 10.06
N GLY A 127 -1.94 -25.39 8.76
CA GLY A 127 -3.00 -25.70 7.80
C GLY A 127 -3.79 -24.51 7.27
N ALA A 128 -3.56 -23.29 7.79
CA ALA A 128 -4.18 -22.09 7.22
C ALA A 128 -3.63 -21.79 5.82
N ARG A 129 -4.52 -21.32 4.93
CA ARG A 129 -4.16 -20.87 3.58
C ARG A 129 -4.52 -19.40 3.43
N LEU A 130 -3.54 -18.58 3.10
CA LEU A 130 -3.76 -17.17 2.79
C LEU A 130 -4.47 -17.04 1.43
N GLY A 131 -5.32 -16.03 1.28
CA GLY A 131 -6.07 -15.75 0.06
C GLY A 131 -7.37 -16.55 -0.11
N SER A 132 -7.65 -17.54 0.73
CA SER A 132 -8.97 -18.18 0.81
C SER A 132 -9.76 -17.63 1.99
N ASP A 133 -9.84 -18.38 3.08
CA ASP A 133 -10.56 -18.00 4.28
C ASP A 133 -9.80 -16.96 5.12
N TRP A 134 -8.52 -16.78 4.81
CA TRP A 134 -7.61 -15.86 5.51
C TRP A 134 -7.12 -14.79 4.55
N ARG A 135 -7.67 -13.58 4.67
CA ARG A 135 -7.30 -12.45 3.84
C ARG A 135 -6.19 -11.63 4.50
N LEU A 136 -5.13 -11.32 3.76
CA LEU A 136 -4.12 -10.35 4.22
C LEU A 136 -4.72 -8.94 4.22
N ASN A 137 -4.64 -8.24 5.34
CA ASN A 137 -5.14 -6.86 5.48
C ASN A 137 -4.00 -5.85 5.28
N HIS A 138 -2.89 -6.02 5.99
CA HIS A 138 -1.69 -5.20 5.79
C HIS A 138 -0.41 -5.95 6.18
N ILE A 139 0.71 -5.45 5.68
CA ILE A 139 2.05 -5.83 6.13
C ILE A 139 2.86 -4.59 6.52
N VAL A 140 3.83 -4.76 7.41
CA VAL A 140 4.87 -3.76 7.67
C VAL A 140 6.21 -4.41 7.42
N LEU A 141 6.96 -3.87 6.46
CA LEU A 141 8.30 -4.33 6.14
C LEU A 141 9.35 -3.33 6.59
N ARG A 142 10.53 -3.85 6.93
CA ARG A 142 11.72 -3.08 7.27
C ARG A 142 12.79 -3.33 6.21
N VAL A 143 13.13 -2.28 5.47
CA VAL A 143 14.21 -2.29 4.47
C VAL A 143 15.48 -1.77 5.12
N HIS A 144 16.58 -2.51 4.99
CA HIS A 144 17.89 -2.11 5.47
C HIS A 144 18.74 -1.67 4.27
N PHE A 145 19.05 -0.37 4.21
CA PHE A 145 19.89 0.19 3.16
C PHE A 145 21.34 0.27 3.62
N ALA A 146 22.24 -0.21 2.77
CA ALA A 146 23.66 0.02 2.91
C ALA A 146 23.92 1.53 2.94
N THR A 147 24.59 1.99 3.98
CA THR A 147 25.19 3.31 4.06
C THR A 147 26.59 3.05 4.55
N GLY A 148 27.62 3.46 3.81
CA GLY A 148 29.03 3.09 4.03
C GLY A 148 29.65 3.38 5.41
N GLY A 149 28.86 3.71 6.43
CA GLY A 149 29.23 3.69 7.85
C GLY A 149 28.79 2.42 8.59
N LYS A 150 28.93 2.42 9.93
CA LYS A 150 28.81 1.22 10.79
C LYS A 150 27.43 0.56 10.88
N SER A 151 26.34 1.20 10.43
CA SER A 151 25.00 0.60 10.52
C SER A 151 24.11 0.96 9.33
N ALA A 152 23.33 0.00 8.86
CA ALA A 152 22.36 0.19 7.79
C ALA A 152 21.28 1.20 8.18
N LYS A 153 20.89 2.06 7.24
CA LYS A 153 19.69 2.90 7.41
C LYS A 153 18.44 2.04 7.26
N LYS A 154 17.65 1.99 8.32
CA LYS A 154 16.38 1.25 8.36
C LYS A 154 15.22 2.14 7.92
N VAL A 155 14.42 1.65 6.98
CA VAL A 155 13.15 2.28 6.58
C VAL A 155 12.01 1.31 6.85
N THR A 156 11.06 1.73 7.68
CA THR A 156 9.81 1.00 7.91
C THR A 156 8.80 1.46 6.87
N VAL A 157 8.22 0.50 6.14
CA VAL A 157 7.19 0.71 5.13
C VAL A 157 5.95 -0.08 5.55
N LYS A 158 4.84 0.61 5.79
CA LYS A 158 3.54 -0.03 5.97
C LYS A 158 2.83 -0.08 4.62
N LEU A 159 2.47 -1.27 4.18
CA LEU A 159 1.67 -1.50 2.98
C LEU A 159 0.29 -1.98 3.40
N LYS A 160 -0.72 -1.16 3.09
CA LYS A 160 -2.14 -1.42 3.35
C LYS A 160 -2.91 -1.18 2.04
N PRO A 161 -3.13 -2.23 1.25
CA PRO A 161 -4.04 -2.18 0.12
C PRO A 161 -5.45 -1.68 0.51
N PRO A 162 -6.21 -1.16 -0.45
CA PRO A 162 -5.80 -0.92 -1.85
C PRO A 162 -4.91 0.33 -2.02
N ALA A 163 -4.91 1.27 -1.06
CA ALA A 163 -4.50 2.65 -1.34
C ALA A 163 -3.17 3.12 -0.73
N HIS A 164 -2.58 2.39 0.22
CA HIS A 164 -1.55 2.99 1.08
C HIS A 164 -0.23 2.24 1.11
N ALA A 165 0.85 2.95 0.76
CA ALA A 165 2.21 2.69 1.20
C ALA A 165 2.72 3.90 2.01
N MET A 166 3.14 3.67 3.26
CA MET A 166 3.48 4.73 4.21
C MET A 166 4.90 4.55 4.75
N PHE A 167 5.75 5.57 4.61
CA PHE A 167 7.12 5.61 5.15
C PHE A 167 7.61 7.07 5.30
N LYS A 168 8.52 7.34 6.26
CA LYS A 168 8.95 8.71 6.63
C LYS A 168 10.27 9.18 5.97
N ARG A 169 10.91 8.38 5.10
CA ARG A 169 12.24 8.70 4.50
C ARG A 169 12.18 8.81 2.98
N GLN A 170 11.81 9.99 2.49
CA GLN A 170 11.58 10.27 1.06
C GLN A 170 12.83 10.07 0.19
N GLN A 171 14.04 10.25 0.72
CA GLN A 171 15.28 9.96 -0.02
C GLN A 171 15.41 8.50 -0.51
N PHE A 172 14.63 7.56 0.06
CA PHE A 172 14.58 6.16 -0.35
C PHE A 172 13.31 5.81 -1.15
N GLU A 173 12.43 6.77 -1.41
CA GLU A 173 11.13 6.56 -2.05
C GLU A 173 11.24 5.81 -3.37
N GLY A 174 12.06 6.28 -4.32
CA GLY A 174 12.21 5.63 -5.61
C GLY A 174 12.66 4.16 -5.50
N ARG A 175 13.56 3.86 -4.56
CA ARG A 175 14.08 2.51 -4.33
C ARG A 175 13.04 1.60 -3.67
N ILE A 176 12.31 2.12 -2.69
CA ILE A 176 11.18 1.41 -2.05
C ILE A 176 10.09 1.12 -3.06
N MET A 177 9.70 2.09 -3.88
CA MET A 177 8.68 1.88 -4.91
C MET A 177 9.13 0.89 -5.98
N THR A 178 10.41 0.89 -6.34
CA THR A 178 10.99 -0.13 -7.24
C THR A 178 10.94 -1.53 -6.61
N LEU A 179 11.27 -1.65 -5.32
CA LEU A 179 11.16 -2.90 -4.58
C LEU A 179 9.73 -3.43 -4.56
N LEU A 180 8.75 -2.59 -4.23
CA LEU A 180 7.34 -3.00 -4.24
C LEU A 180 6.90 -3.45 -5.64
N ARG A 181 7.26 -2.69 -6.69
CA ARG A 181 6.91 -3.02 -8.09
C ARG A 181 7.51 -4.34 -8.54
N ARG A 182 8.82 -4.53 -8.33
CA ARG A 182 9.54 -5.77 -8.71
C ARG A 182 9.02 -7.01 -8.00
N ASN A 183 8.35 -6.84 -6.86
CA ASN A 183 7.69 -7.92 -6.11
C ASN A 183 6.18 -8.00 -6.39
N GLY A 184 5.66 -7.27 -7.39
CA GLY A 184 4.26 -7.32 -7.82
C GLY A 184 3.25 -6.71 -6.85
N LEU A 185 3.71 -5.84 -5.94
CA LEU A 185 2.86 -5.24 -4.89
C LEU A 185 2.23 -3.90 -5.29
N LEU A 186 2.49 -3.45 -6.51
CA LEU A 186 1.78 -2.36 -7.16
C LEU A 186 0.86 -3.00 -8.19
N ASN A 187 -0.39 -2.54 -8.27
CA ASN A 187 -1.20 -2.84 -9.44
C ASN A 187 -0.66 -2.00 -10.60
N ASP A 188 -0.55 -2.62 -11.77
CA ASP A 188 -0.22 -1.88 -12.97
C ASP A 188 -1.36 -0.91 -13.27
N ARG A 189 -1.03 0.38 -13.32
CA ARG A 189 -1.91 1.36 -13.95
C ARG A 189 -1.69 1.12 -15.43
N ASP A 190 -2.58 0.37 -16.07
CA ASP A 190 -2.50 0.14 -17.50
C ASP A 190 -2.68 1.51 -18.19
N ALA A 191 -1.58 2.19 -18.46
CA ALA A 191 -1.57 3.47 -19.16
C ALA A 191 -2.18 3.35 -20.56
N SER A 192 -2.32 2.12 -21.06
CA SER A 192 -2.94 1.78 -22.34
C SER A 192 -4.46 1.89 -22.33
N GLN A 193 -5.15 1.59 -21.22
CA GLN A 193 -6.63 1.66 -21.17
C GLN A 193 -7.16 3.09 -21.13
N ALA A 194 -6.40 4.05 -20.60
CA ALA A 194 -6.78 5.47 -20.59
C ALA A 194 -6.68 6.13 -21.98
N ALA A 195 -5.96 5.53 -22.94
CA ALA A 195 -5.82 6.06 -24.29
C ALA A 195 -6.94 5.60 -25.24
N VAL A 196 -7.51 4.41 -25.02
CA VAL A 196 -8.56 3.84 -25.91
C VAL A 196 -9.95 4.39 -25.58
N ALA A 197 -10.17 4.94 -24.39
CA ALA A 197 -11.43 5.61 -24.05
C ALA A 197 -11.52 7.07 -24.55
N ALA A 198 -10.50 7.54 -25.28
CA ALA A 198 -10.41 8.90 -25.81
C ALA A 198 -10.31 8.95 -27.35
N GLU A 199 -10.60 7.83 -28.03
CA GLU A 199 -10.69 7.76 -29.50
C GLU A 199 -12.14 7.55 -29.97
#